data_AF-A0A523HYG7-F1
#
_entry.id   AF-A0A523HYG7-F1
#
_cell.length_a   1.000
_cell.length_b   1.000
_cell.length_c   1.000
_cell.angle_alpha   90.00
_cell.angle_beta   90.00
_cell.angle_gamma   90.00
#
_symmetry.space_group_name_H-M   'P 1'
#
loop_
_entity.id
_entity.type
_entity.pdbx_description
1 polymer ?
#
loop_
_entity_poly.entity_id
_entity_poly.type
_entity_poly.pdbx_seq_one_letter_code
_entity_poly.pdbx_strand_id
1 'polypeptide(L)'
;MSTDIDTILQAAIDRHELPGVVALATTASEIIYEGAFGRMRTDAETPIETDTLFNIMSMTKPVTSVAVMMLIEAGTIGLGDSLADYLPDYKDMQVIESWNASTGKLATRPAHSAITIRQLLSNTSGMGYAFCSPLLFSIDPSPFGLDTHSPLLHDPGERFTYGPSARALGELIAAVSGQPLDTFIRERIFTPLGMTDTRYDYAGKESQLASPHVWTMDGLKPTELFPIAVMGDGGLHSTAPDYARFLQCLLAGGAPLLQPETFARMIDNQIGTLAVETQPEGNPAMTRPFPINAGADTFGLGFQLDNVGAEGLRSR
;
A
#
# COMPACT_ATOMS: atom_id res chain seq x y z
N MET A 1 24.02 -14.17 -13.99
CA MET A 1 22.93 -13.63 -13.14
C MET A 1 22.47 -12.27 -13.65
N SER A 2 23.28 -11.20 -13.66
CA SER A 2 22.81 -9.90 -14.19
C SER A 2 22.41 -9.96 -15.66
N THR A 3 23.21 -10.61 -16.51
CA THR A 3 22.93 -10.76 -17.95
C THR A 3 21.61 -11.46 -18.26
N ASP A 4 21.17 -12.39 -17.40
CA ASP A 4 19.91 -13.11 -17.61
C ASP A 4 18.71 -12.23 -17.21
N ILE A 5 18.83 -11.49 -16.11
CA ILE A 5 17.79 -10.53 -15.66
C ILE A 5 17.66 -9.39 -16.66
N ASP A 6 18.77 -8.82 -17.10
CA ASP A 6 18.81 -7.75 -18.12
C ASP A 6 18.15 -8.22 -19.41
N THR A 7 18.45 -9.44 -19.87
CA THR A 7 17.84 -10.02 -21.07
C THR A 7 16.33 -10.17 -20.92
N ILE A 8 15.85 -10.63 -19.75
CA ILE A 8 14.41 -10.78 -19.48
C ILE A 8 13.70 -9.42 -19.50
N LEU A 9 14.26 -8.42 -18.81
CA LEU A 9 13.67 -7.09 -18.71
C LEU A 9 13.71 -6.35 -20.06
N GLN A 10 14.84 -6.39 -20.76
CA GLN A 10 14.96 -5.81 -22.10
C GLN A 10 13.97 -6.47 -23.07
N ALA A 11 13.82 -7.79 -23.02
CA ALA A 11 12.87 -8.47 -23.90
C ALA A 11 11.41 -8.07 -23.61
N ALA A 12 11.04 -7.72 -22.37
CA ALA A 12 9.71 -7.17 -22.06
C ALA A 12 9.51 -5.76 -22.65
N ILE A 13 10.54 -4.93 -22.66
CA ILE A 13 10.54 -3.62 -23.33
C ILE A 13 10.42 -3.79 -24.86
N ASP A 14 11.19 -4.70 -25.44
CA ASP A 14 11.18 -4.98 -26.89
C ASP A 14 9.83 -5.53 -27.37
N ARG A 15 9.12 -6.27 -26.50
CA ARG A 15 7.75 -6.76 -26.74
C ARG A 15 6.67 -5.72 -26.45
N HIS A 16 7.05 -4.51 -26.04
CA HIS A 16 6.13 -3.43 -25.66
C HIS A 16 5.14 -3.81 -24.54
N GLU A 17 5.55 -4.71 -23.64
CA GLU A 17 4.74 -5.13 -22.50
C GLU A 17 4.76 -4.08 -21.37
N LEU A 18 5.84 -3.32 -21.30
CA LEU A 18 6.06 -2.24 -20.33
C LEU A 18 6.71 -1.03 -21.04
N PRO A 19 6.43 0.20 -20.60
CA PRO A 19 7.06 1.39 -21.15
C PRO A 19 8.52 1.52 -20.71
N GLY A 20 8.79 1.15 -19.46
CA GLY A 20 10.08 1.17 -18.82
C GLY A 20 10.00 0.50 -17.44
N VAL A 21 11.15 0.11 -16.91
CA VAL A 21 11.27 -0.63 -15.66
C VAL A 21 12.58 -0.27 -14.96
N VAL A 22 12.52 -0.10 -13.65
CA VAL A 22 13.69 -0.21 -12.77
C VAL A 22 13.50 -1.47 -11.93
N ALA A 23 14.50 -2.34 -11.90
CA ALA A 23 14.52 -3.54 -11.09
C ALA A 23 15.73 -3.51 -10.16
N LEU A 24 15.52 -3.91 -8.90
CA LEU A 24 16.54 -3.94 -7.88
C LEU A 24 16.37 -5.18 -7.00
N ALA A 25 17.48 -5.85 -6.69
CA ALA A 25 17.52 -6.91 -5.68
C ALA A 25 18.57 -6.54 -4.62
N THR A 26 18.26 -6.80 -3.35
CA THR A 26 19.08 -6.37 -2.22
C THR A 26 19.06 -7.41 -1.09
N THR A 27 20.16 -7.52 -0.37
CA THR A 27 20.22 -8.16 0.95
C THR A 27 20.02 -7.10 2.03
N ALA A 28 20.13 -7.44 3.32
CA ALA A 28 20.12 -6.45 4.39
C ALA A 28 21.28 -5.43 4.31
N SER A 29 22.38 -5.75 3.62
CA SER A 29 23.62 -4.96 3.65
C SER A 29 24.09 -4.43 2.30
N GLU A 30 23.62 -5.01 1.18
CA GLU A 30 24.09 -4.61 -0.15
C GLU A 30 23.04 -4.82 -1.25
N ILE A 31 23.07 -3.94 -2.26
CA ILE A 31 22.35 -4.12 -3.51
C ILE A 31 23.12 -5.13 -4.35
N ILE A 32 22.47 -6.23 -4.73
CA ILE A 32 23.07 -7.33 -5.50
C ILE A 32 22.70 -7.28 -6.99
N TYR A 33 21.68 -6.49 -7.35
CA TYR A 33 21.31 -6.21 -8.73
C TYR A 33 20.58 -4.87 -8.81
N GLU A 34 20.86 -4.10 -9.85
CA GLU A 34 20.15 -2.88 -10.19
C GLU A 34 20.20 -2.71 -11.72
N GLY A 35 19.04 -2.47 -12.33
CA GLY A 35 18.91 -2.33 -13.79
C GLY A 35 17.74 -1.44 -14.16
N ALA A 36 17.91 -0.69 -15.25
CA ALA A 36 16.94 0.26 -15.77
C ALA A 36 16.81 0.09 -17.29
N PHE A 37 15.58 -0.07 -17.77
CA PHE A 37 15.29 -0.32 -19.19
C PHE A 37 14.06 0.45 -19.65
N GLY A 38 14.03 0.84 -20.92
CA GLY A 38 12.89 1.55 -21.52
C GLY A 38 12.87 3.05 -21.20
N ARG A 39 11.67 3.62 -21.12
CA ARG A 39 11.45 5.08 -21.12
C ARG A 39 10.39 5.50 -20.12
N MET A 40 10.53 6.71 -19.59
CA MET A 40 9.56 7.29 -18.65
C MET A 40 8.18 7.48 -19.26
N ARG A 41 8.11 7.64 -20.59
CA ARG A 41 6.87 7.80 -21.35
C ARG A 41 7.02 7.13 -22.72
N THR A 42 5.92 6.60 -23.26
CA THR A 42 5.94 5.96 -24.59
C THR A 42 5.88 6.96 -25.75
N ASP A 43 5.53 8.22 -25.46
CA ASP A 43 5.49 9.34 -26.41
C ASP A 43 6.72 10.27 -26.30
N ALA A 44 7.69 9.93 -25.46
CA ALA A 44 8.91 10.70 -25.26
C ALA A 44 10.15 9.81 -25.40
N GLU A 45 11.31 10.45 -25.60
CA GLU A 45 12.60 9.77 -25.72
C GLU A 45 13.33 9.64 -24.37
N THR A 46 12.80 10.22 -23.29
CA THR A 46 13.49 10.27 -22.00
C THR A 46 13.61 8.87 -21.39
N PRO A 47 14.83 8.36 -21.16
CA PRO A 47 15.04 7.01 -20.65
C PRO A 47 14.56 6.88 -19.21
N ILE A 48 14.28 5.65 -18.79
CA ILE A 48 14.27 5.31 -17.36
C ILE A 48 15.73 5.17 -16.92
N GLU A 49 16.05 5.88 -15.84
CA GLU A 49 17.28 5.71 -15.05
C GLU A 49 16.95 5.04 -13.71
N THR A 50 17.95 4.50 -13.01
CA THR A 50 17.70 3.76 -11.76
C THR A 50 17.18 4.65 -10.63
N ASP A 51 17.46 5.95 -10.69
CA ASP A 51 16.95 6.99 -9.78
C ASP A 51 15.68 7.71 -10.29
N THR A 52 15.05 7.18 -11.34
CA THR A 52 13.74 7.68 -11.80
C THR A 52 12.74 7.66 -10.65
N LEU A 53 12.01 8.76 -10.49
CA LEU A 53 10.95 8.88 -9.51
C LEU A 53 9.69 8.16 -10.03
N PHE A 54 9.10 7.33 -9.19
CA PHE A 54 7.83 6.66 -9.46
C PHE A 54 6.81 7.07 -8.41
N ASN A 55 5.55 7.21 -8.83
CA ASN A 55 4.45 7.15 -7.88
C ASN A 55 4.28 5.69 -7.43
N ILE A 56 4.56 5.40 -6.15
CA ILE A 56 4.66 4.01 -5.65
C ILE A 56 3.35 3.48 -5.06
N MET A 57 2.27 4.29 -5.08
CA MET A 57 0.93 3.89 -4.67
C MET A 57 0.94 3.12 -3.34
N SER A 58 0.40 1.90 -3.32
CA SER A 58 0.20 1.09 -2.12
C SER A 58 1.49 0.61 -1.45
N MET A 59 2.66 0.77 -2.09
CA MET A 59 3.96 0.65 -1.41
C MET A 59 4.15 1.72 -0.32
N THR A 60 3.25 2.70 -0.22
CA THR A 60 3.15 3.60 0.94
C THR A 60 2.71 2.87 2.21
N LYS A 61 1.84 1.85 2.10
CA LYS A 61 1.19 1.21 3.27
C LYS A 61 2.19 0.58 4.26
N PRO A 62 3.25 -0.14 3.82
CA PRO A 62 4.27 -0.64 4.74
C PRO A 62 5.02 0.46 5.48
N VAL A 63 5.30 1.59 4.82
CA VAL A 63 5.96 2.76 5.46
C VAL A 63 5.06 3.33 6.57
N THR A 64 3.77 3.51 6.29
CA THR A 64 2.80 3.93 7.30
C THR A 64 2.64 2.91 8.42
N SER A 65 2.68 1.61 8.12
CA SER A 65 2.61 0.55 9.12
C SER A 65 3.82 0.58 10.06
N VAL A 66 5.03 0.76 9.53
CA VAL A 66 6.25 0.96 10.35
C VAL A 66 6.10 2.19 11.24
N ALA A 67 5.62 3.32 10.72
CA ALA A 67 5.40 4.53 11.52
C ALA A 67 4.44 4.30 12.71
N VAL A 68 3.34 3.57 12.50
CA VAL A 68 2.42 3.16 13.59
C VAL A 68 3.12 2.24 14.58
N MET A 69 3.92 1.30 14.10
CA MET A 69 4.66 0.38 14.99
C MET A 69 5.72 1.09 15.82
N MET A 70 6.33 2.17 15.32
CA MET A 70 7.21 3.04 16.12
C MET A 70 6.46 3.70 17.28
N LEU A 71 5.21 4.12 17.05
CA LEU A 71 4.34 4.70 18.08
C LEU A 71 3.89 3.65 19.11
N ILE A 72 3.66 2.41 18.67
CA ILE A 72 3.36 1.27 19.54
C ILE A 72 4.58 0.90 20.40
N GLU A 73 5.76 0.84 19.81
CA GLU A 73 7.02 0.57 20.53
C GLU A 73 7.31 1.65 21.59
N ALA A 74 7.01 2.91 21.29
CA ALA A 74 7.12 4.02 22.22
C ALA A 74 6.05 4.02 23.34
N GLY A 75 5.04 3.15 23.25
CA GLY A 75 3.92 3.09 24.20
C GLY A 75 2.93 4.25 24.07
N THR A 76 2.96 5.01 22.96
CA THR A 76 2.02 6.12 22.69
C THR A 76 0.61 5.61 22.39
N ILE A 77 0.53 4.48 21.70
CA ILE A 77 -0.71 3.79 21.32
C ILE A 77 -0.53 2.28 21.48
N GLY A 78 -1.63 1.56 21.66
CA GLY A 78 -1.69 0.11 21.77
C GLY A 78 -2.40 -0.55 20.59
N LEU A 79 -1.99 -1.76 20.21
CA LEU A 79 -2.66 -2.51 19.13
C LEU A 79 -4.15 -2.78 19.40
N GLY A 80 -4.52 -2.93 20.67
CA GLY A 80 -5.90 -3.21 21.07
C GLY A 80 -6.77 -1.96 21.22
N ASP A 81 -6.17 -0.77 21.13
CA ASP A 81 -6.90 0.46 21.38
C ASP A 81 -7.91 0.70 20.26
N SER A 82 -9.03 1.31 20.63
CA SER A 82 -10.05 1.74 19.68
C SER A 82 -9.53 2.92 18.89
N LEU A 83 -9.72 2.92 17.56
CA LEU A 83 -9.40 4.07 16.72
C LEU A 83 -10.16 5.33 17.20
N ALA A 84 -11.39 5.14 17.69
CA ALA A 84 -12.24 6.22 18.17
C ALA A 84 -11.73 6.90 19.46
N ASP A 85 -10.79 6.28 20.18
CA ASP A 85 -10.17 6.91 21.36
C ASP A 85 -9.25 8.08 20.94
N TYR A 86 -8.76 8.06 19.69
CA TYR A 86 -7.87 9.08 19.12
C TYR A 86 -8.56 9.91 18.03
N LEU A 87 -9.50 9.32 17.30
CA LEU A 87 -10.26 9.95 16.22
C LEU A 87 -11.77 9.72 16.45
N PRO A 88 -12.44 10.56 17.26
CA PRO A 88 -13.82 10.33 17.70
C PRO A 88 -14.85 10.14 16.58
N ASP A 89 -14.57 10.68 15.38
CA ASP A 89 -15.43 10.55 14.20
C ASP A 89 -15.56 9.10 13.67
N TYR A 90 -14.74 8.17 14.17
CA TYR A 90 -14.82 6.73 13.89
C TYR A 90 -15.67 5.94 14.90
N LYS A 91 -16.32 6.60 15.87
CA LYS A 91 -17.05 5.92 16.95
C LYS A 91 -18.28 5.16 16.47
N ASP A 92 -19.06 5.76 15.56
CA ASP A 92 -20.39 5.29 15.17
C ASP A 92 -20.41 4.71 13.75
N MET A 93 -19.32 4.02 13.37
CA MET A 93 -19.19 3.39 12.06
C MET A 93 -20.37 2.46 11.77
N GLN A 94 -20.85 2.54 10.53
CA GLN A 94 -21.96 1.73 10.03
C GLN A 94 -21.43 0.57 9.18
N VAL A 95 -22.18 -0.51 9.07
CA VAL A 95 -21.93 -1.66 8.20
C VAL A 95 -23.05 -1.73 7.16
N ILE A 96 -22.69 -1.97 5.89
CA ILE A 96 -23.64 -2.12 4.79
C ILE A 96 -24.44 -3.42 4.99
N GLU A 97 -25.78 -3.30 5.02
CA GLU A 97 -26.68 -4.47 5.04
C GLU A 97 -27.19 -4.79 3.64
N SER A 98 -27.55 -3.76 2.87
CA SER A 98 -28.03 -3.95 1.49
C SER A 98 -27.90 -2.69 0.65
N TRP A 99 -27.73 -2.91 -0.66
CA TRP A 99 -27.72 -1.87 -1.68
C TRP A 99 -28.76 -2.20 -2.74
N ASN A 100 -29.66 -1.25 -3.02
CA ASN A 100 -30.63 -1.37 -4.10
C ASN A 100 -30.27 -0.37 -5.21
N ALA A 101 -29.61 -0.86 -6.26
CA ALA A 101 -29.15 -0.06 -7.38
C ALA A 101 -30.29 0.61 -8.19
N SER A 102 -31.49 0.03 -8.24
CA SER A 102 -32.61 0.62 -9.01
C SER A 102 -33.27 1.80 -8.30
N THR A 103 -33.19 1.86 -6.97
CA THR A 103 -33.75 2.94 -6.16
C THR A 103 -32.68 3.88 -5.58
N GLY A 104 -31.41 3.50 -5.67
CA GLY A 104 -30.29 4.23 -5.06
C GLY A 104 -30.30 4.17 -3.52
N LYS A 105 -30.97 3.17 -2.92
CA LYS A 105 -31.10 3.08 -1.45
C LYS A 105 -30.04 2.16 -0.85
N LEU A 106 -29.22 2.73 0.03
CA LEU A 106 -28.27 2.02 0.89
C LEU A 106 -28.90 1.85 2.28
N ALA A 107 -29.00 0.60 2.75
CA ALA A 107 -29.37 0.29 4.13
C ALA A 107 -28.12 -0.11 4.91
N THR A 108 -27.98 0.43 6.11
CA THR A 108 -26.86 0.18 7.01
C THR A 108 -27.34 -0.08 8.43
N ARG A 109 -26.48 -0.74 9.21
CA ARG A 109 -26.63 -0.91 10.65
C ARG A 109 -25.38 -0.43 11.39
N PRO A 110 -25.45 -0.12 12.69
CA PRO A 110 -24.25 0.10 13.50
C PRO A 110 -23.31 -1.12 13.47
N ALA A 111 -22.01 -0.88 13.44
CA ALA A 111 -21.01 -1.92 13.66
C ALA A 111 -21.15 -2.51 15.07
N HIS A 112 -20.91 -3.81 15.22
CA HIS A 112 -21.02 -4.52 16.49
C HIS A 112 -19.90 -4.16 17.48
N SER A 113 -18.77 -3.64 16.99
CA SER A 113 -17.63 -3.22 17.79
C SER A 113 -16.89 -2.05 17.13
N ALA A 114 -16.13 -1.30 17.92
CA ALA A 114 -15.21 -0.30 17.40
C ALA A 114 -14.07 -0.94 16.60
N ILE A 115 -13.50 -0.19 15.66
CA ILE A 115 -12.31 -0.57 14.91
C ILE A 115 -11.08 -0.41 15.82
N THR A 116 -10.25 -1.44 15.90
CA THR A 116 -8.98 -1.39 16.64
C THR A 116 -7.80 -1.05 15.73
N ILE A 117 -6.71 -0.54 16.30
CA ILE A 117 -5.47 -0.25 15.56
C ILE A 117 -4.91 -1.52 14.89
N ARG A 118 -4.99 -2.67 15.57
CA ARG A 118 -4.64 -3.99 15.00
C ARG A 118 -5.42 -4.28 13.72
N GLN A 119 -6.74 -4.12 13.75
CA GLN A 119 -7.60 -4.43 12.61
C GLN A 119 -7.32 -3.53 11.40
N LEU A 120 -6.86 -2.29 11.61
CA LEU A 120 -6.40 -1.43 10.52
C LEU A 120 -5.08 -1.95 9.93
N LEU A 121 -4.09 -2.26 10.78
CA LEU A 121 -2.80 -2.80 10.37
C LEU A 121 -2.92 -4.16 9.66
N SER A 122 -3.93 -4.96 10.02
CA SER A 122 -4.14 -6.30 9.49
C SER A 122 -5.19 -6.42 8.39
N ASN A 123 -5.74 -5.30 7.90
CA ASN A 123 -6.82 -5.27 6.90
C ASN A 123 -8.06 -6.09 7.29
N THR A 124 -8.46 -6.02 8.55
CA THR A 124 -9.68 -6.65 9.08
C THR A 124 -10.61 -5.61 9.70
N SER A 125 -10.52 -4.34 9.29
CA SER A 125 -11.31 -3.23 9.83
C SER A 125 -12.75 -3.17 9.31
N GLY A 126 -13.05 -3.86 8.20
CA GLY A 126 -14.32 -3.71 7.48
C GLY A 126 -14.25 -2.72 6.31
N MET A 127 -13.22 -1.87 6.25
CA MET A 127 -13.07 -0.88 5.17
C MET A 127 -12.67 -1.57 3.86
N GLY A 128 -13.19 -1.09 2.73
CA GLY A 128 -12.86 -1.61 1.40
C GLY A 128 -12.73 -0.51 0.36
N TYR A 129 -12.07 -0.81 -0.75
CA TYR A 129 -12.03 0.09 -1.90
C TYR A 129 -13.10 -0.25 -2.95
N ALA A 130 -13.61 0.79 -3.61
CA ALA A 130 -14.51 0.63 -4.75
C ALA A 130 -13.87 -0.18 -5.89
N PHE A 131 -12.62 0.10 -6.25
CA PHE A 131 -11.98 -0.59 -7.36
C PHE A 131 -11.84 -2.11 -7.16
N CYS A 132 -11.88 -2.63 -5.93
CA CYS A 132 -11.82 -4.07 -5.65
C CYS A 132 -13.09 -4.62 -4.95
N SER A 133 -14.20 -3.90 -5.03
CA SER A 133 -15.50 -4.33 -4.50
C SER A 133 -16.62 -3.94 -5.45
N PRO A 134 -17.25 -4.89 -6.17
CA PRO A 134 -18.39 -4.60 -7.04
C PRO A 134 -19.52 -3.88 -6.32
N LEU A 135 -19.74 -4.19 -5.04
CA LEU A 135 -20.74 -3.53 -4.22
C LEU A 135 -20.40 -2.04 -4.04
N LEU A 136 -19.19 -1.73 -3.56
CA LEU A 136 -18.78 -0.34 -3.32
C LEU A 136 -18.71 0.44 -4.64
N PHE A 137 -18.21 -0.17 -5.71
CA PHE A 137 -18.20 0.44 -7.05
C PHE A 137 -19.61 0.76 -7.55
N SER A 138 -20.60 -0.09 -7.25
CA SER A 138 -22.00 0.17 -7.61
C SER A 138 -22.69 1.24 -6.77
N ILE A 139 -22.13 1.56 -5.59
CA ILE A 139 -22.60 2.64 -4.72
C ILE A 139 -21.95 3.96 -5.14
N ASP A 140 -20.62 3.96 -5.31
CA ASP A 140 -19.84 5.08 -5.82
C ASP A 140 -18.73 4.57 -6.76
N PRO A 141 -18.82 4.84 -8.07
CA PRO A 141 -17.85 4.38 -9.05
C PRO A 141 -16.58 5.25 -9.10
N SER A 142 -16.41 6.22 -8.19
CA SER A 142 -15.18 7.00 -8.14
C SER A 142 -13.96 6.09 -7.92
N PRO A 143 -12.80 6.37 -8.56
CA PRO A 143 -11.67 5.43 -8.65
C PRO A 143 -11.08 5.04 -7.29
N PHE A 144 -11.20 5.91 -6.29
CA PHE A 144 -10.82 5.62 -4.89
C PHE A 144 -12.04 5.41 -3.98
N GLY A 145 -13.24 5.61 -4.51
CA GLY A 145 -14.51 5.39 -3.82
C GLY A 145 -14.73 6.29 -2.61
N LEU A 146 -15.66 5.80 -1.82
CA LEU A 146 -15.92 6.05 -0.41
C LEU A 146 -14.63 6.26 0.42
N ASP A 147 -14.65 7.28 1.29
CA ASP A 147 -13.55 7.61 2.20
C ASP A 147 -13.49 6.66 3.42
N THR A 148 -12.59 6.94 4.36
CA THR A 148 -12.38 6.16 5.59
C THR A 148 -13.58 6.20 6.56
N HIS A 149 -14.52 7.13 6.39
CA HIS A 149 -15.72 7.28 7.22
C HIS A 149 -16.95 6.59 6.63
N SER A 150 -16.80 6.01 5.45
CA SER A 150 -17.90 5.37 4.76
C SER A 150 -18.29 4.03 5.40
N PRO A 151 -19.54 3.55 5.16
CA PRO A 151 -19.99 2.30 5.74
C PRO A 151 -19.08 1.11 5.39
N LEU A 152 -18.75 0.32 6.41
CA LEU A 152 -17.95 -0.89 6.35
C LEU A 152 -18.66 -1.99 5.55
N LEU A 153 -17.89 -2.87 4.94
CA LEU A 153 -18.40 -4.04 4.23
C LEU A 153 -18.78 -5.21 5.15
N HIS A 154 -18.25 -5.23 6.37
CA HIS A 154 -18.46 -6.26 7.38
C HIS A 154 -18.08 -5.71 8.76
N ASP A 155 -18.39 -6.43 9.84
CA ASP A 155 -17.99 -5.99 11.17
C ASP A 155 -16.47 -6.07 11.36
N PRO A 156 -15.85 -5.16 12.15
CA PRO A 156 -14.43 -5.21 12.43
C PRO A 156 -14.01 -6.57 13.03
N GLY A 157 -13.00 -7.20 12.43
CA GLY A 157 -12.47 -8.50 12.82
C GLY A 157 -13.15 -9.72 12.20
N GLU A 158 -14.23 -9.54 11.42
CA GLU A 158 -14.98 -10.66 10.84
C GLU A 158 -14.25 -11.35 9.68
N ARG A 159 -13.56 -10.58 8.82
CA ARG A 159 -12.82 -11.10 7.67
C ARG A 159 -11.69 -10.18 7.24
N PHE A 160 -10.88 -10.65 6.29
CA PHE A 160 -9.90 -9.83 5.59
C PHE A 160 -10.57 -9.07 4.43
N THR A 161 -10.37 -7.76 4.36
CA THR A 161 -10.77 -6.92 3.22
C THR A 161 -9.66 -5.91 2.93
N TYR A 162 -9.16 -5.88 1.70
CA TYR A 162 -8.20 -4.86 1.29
C TYR A 162 -8.91 -3.51 1.12
N GLY A 163 -8.40 -2.49 1.79
CA GLY A 163 -9.09 -1.21 1.88
C GLY A 163 -8.22 -0.04 2.33
N PRO A 164 -8.85 1.13 2.57
CA PRO A 164 -8.18 2.36 2.98
C PRO A 164 -7.73 2.38 4.45
N SER A 165 -7.57 1.22 5.11
CA SER A 165 -7.16 1.15 6.52
C SER A 165 -5.87 1.93 6.82
N ALA A 166 -4.91 1.90 5.90
CA ALA A 166 -3.66 2.65 6.05
C ALA A 166 -3.85 4.18 5.94
N ARG A 167 -4.93 4.65 5.30
CA ARG A 167 -5.29 6.08 5.29
C ARG A 167 -5.71 6.53 6.68
N ALA A 168 -6.59 5.77 7.34
CA ALA A 168 -6.99 6.02 8.73
C ALA A 168 -5.80 5.90 9.71
N LEU A 169 -4.84 5.00 9.46
CA LEU A 169 -3.58 4.97 10.20
C LEU A 169 -2.73 6.23 10.01
N GLY A 170 -2.75 6.83 8.81
CA GLY A 170 -2.12 8.13 8.54
C GLY A 170 -2.74 9.27 9.35
N GLU A 171 -4.07 9.30 9.44
CA GLU A 171 -4.80 10.25 10.29
C GLU A 171 -4.48 10.04 11.77
N LEU A 172 -4.41 8.77 12.21
CA LEU A 172 -4.03 8.41 13.58
C LEU A 172 -2.63 8.92 13.91
N ILE A 173 -1.63 8.69 13.03
CA ILE A 173 -0.26 9.21 13.21
C ILE A 173 -0.31 10.72 13.43
N ALA A 174 -1.05 11.46 12.60
CA ALA A 174 -1.13 12.91 12.71
C ALA A 174 -1.77 13.35 14.03
N ALA A 175 -2.86 12.70 14.44
CA ALA A 175 -3.56 13.01 15.68
C ALA A 175 -2.70 12.76 16.93
N VAL A 176 -2.00 11.62 17.01
CA VAL A 176 -1.25 11.24 18.22
C VAL A 176 0.14 11.87 18.31
N SER A 177 0.75 12.19 17.16
CA SER A 177 2.05 12.87 17.13
C SER A 177 1.95 14.39 17.19
N GLY A 178 0.79 14.96 16.83
CA GLY A 178 0.63 16.40 16.63
C GLY A 178 1.38 16.96 15.43
N GLN A 179 1.90 16.10 14.53
CA GLN A 179 2.62 16.48 13.32
C GLN A 179 1.82 16.08 12.06
N PRO A 180 1.92 16.83 10.95
CA PRO A 180 1.47 16.35 9.65
C PRO A 180 2.13 15.03 9.27
N LEU A 181 1.39 14.13 8.62
CA LEU A 181 1.85 12.78 8.25
C LEU A 181 3.15 12.77 7.45
N ASP A 182 3.26 13.66 6.46
CA ASP A 182 4.45 13.82 5.62
C ASP A 182 5.68 14.22 6.43
N THR A 183 5.50 15.11 7.41
CA THR A 183 6.56 15.55 8.31
C THR A 183 7.00 14.43 9.23
N PHE A 184 6.06 13.73 9.87
CA PHE A 184 6.37 12.60 10.74
C PHE A 184 7.14 11.52 10.00
N ILE A 185 6.65 11.07 8.84
CA ILE A 185 7.30 10.00 8.06
C ILE A 185 8.68 10.46 7.57
N ARG A 186 8.83 11.70 7.09
CA ARG A 186 10.13 12.23 6.65
C ARG A 186 11.15 12.25 7.78
N GLU A 187 10.77 12.72 8.96
CA GLU A 187 11.68 12.87 10.10
C GLU A 187 12.01 11.52 10.75
N ARG A 188 11.04 10.61 10.82
CA ARG A 188 11.16 9.37 11.59
C ARG A 188 11.59 8.17 10.74
N ILE A 189 11.41 8.20 9.42
CA ILE A 189 11.73 7.09 8.52
C ILE A 189 12.71 7.53 7.44
N PHE A 190 12.37 8.54 6.63
CA PHE A 190 13.18 8.86 5.46
C PHE A 190 14.55 9.41 5.82
N THR A 191 14.60 10.36 6.76
CA THR A 191 15.86 10.98 7.18
C THR A 191 16.82 9.95 7.82
N PRO A 192 16.39 9.11 8.79
CA PRO A 192 17.27 8.09 9.37
C PRO A 192 17.75 7.03 8.37
N LEU A 193 16.95 6.72 7.36
CA LEU A 193 17.33 5.75 6.32
C LEU A 193 18.10 6.38 5.15
N GLY A 194 18.19 7.71 5.07
CA GLY A 194 18.80 8.40 3.92
C GLY A 194 17.98 8.30 2.63
N MET A 195 16.65 8.23 2.74
CA MET A 195 15.72 8.21 1.61
C MET A 195 15.43 9.63 1.12
N THR A 196 16.40 10.26 0.46
CA THR A 196 16.37 11.70 0.13
C THR A 196 15.43 12.06 -1.02
N ASP A 197 15.03 11.09 -1.84
CA ASP A 197 14.15 11.27 -2.98
C ASP A 197 12.70 10.85 -2.73
N THR A 198 12.46 10.12 -1.64
CA THR A 198 11.11 9.71 -1.22
C THR A 198 10.33 10.87 -0.62
N ARG A 199 9.13 11.12 -1.15
CA ARG A 199 8.34 12.32 -0.83
C ARG A 199 6.87 12.15 -1.19
N TYR A 200 6.01 12.93 -0.51
CA TYR A 200 4.63 13.10 -0.93
C TYR A 200 4.53 14.15 -2.05
N ASP A 201 5.08 15.34 -1.80
CA ASP A 201 5.14 16.44 -2.77
C ASP A 201 6.37 16.30 -3.68
N TYR A 202 6.15 16.29 -4.99
CA TYR A 202 7.16 16.20 -6.04
C TYR A 202 7.27 17.49 -6.87
N ALA A 203 6.72 18.61 -6.38
CA ALA A 203 6.85 19.90 -7.04
C ALA A 203 8.34 20.22 -7.35
N GLY A 204 8.61 20.58 -8.60
CA GLY A 204 9.97 20.83 -9.11
C GLY A 204 10.76 19.57 -9.51
N LYS A 205 10.16 18.38 -9.39
CA LYS A 205 10.72 17.07 -9.80
C LYS A 205 9.89 16.42 -10.93
N GLU A 206 8.98 17.16 -11.56
CA GLU A 206 8.04 16.64 -12.57
C GLU A 206 8.76 15.98 -13.76
N SER A 207 9.93 16.49 -14.14
CA SER A 207 10.74 15.91 -15.22
C SER A 207 11.44 14.59 -14.87
N GLN A 208 11.50 14.23 -13.58
CA GLN A 208 12.07 12.99 -13.07
C GLN A 208 10.99 11.93 -12.81
N LEU A 209 9.71 12.30 -12.92
CA LEU A 209 8.58 11.42 -12.62
C LEU A 209 8.20 10.60 -13.85
N ALA A 210 8.32 9.27 -13.74
CA ALA A 210 7.74 8.36 -14.71
C ALA A 210 6.22 8.55 -14.80
N SER A 211 5.69 8.64 -16.02
CA SER A 211 4.24 8.77 -16.20
C SER A 211 3.56 7.42 -16.06
N PRO A 212 2.34 7.36 -15.51
CA PRO A 212 1.52 6.17 -15.61
C PRO A 212 1.06 5.94 -17.05
N HIS A 213 0.72 4.70 -17.37
CA HIS A 213 0.20 4.30 -18.68
C HIS A 213 -1.08 3.49 -18.54
N VAL A 214 -1.92 3.56 -19.57
CA VAL A 214 -3.10 2.73 -19.72
C VAL A 214 -3.00 1.91 -21.00
N TRP A 215 -3.51 0.68 -20.95
CA TRP A 215 -3.65 -0.15 -22.14
C TRP A 215 -4.81 0.37 -22.99
N THR A 216 -4.51 0.64 -24.26
CA THR A 216 -5.49 1.03 -25.29
C THR A 216 -5.44 0.04 -26.45
N MET A 217 -6.36 0.18 -27.42
CA MET A 217 -6.30 -0.61 -28.66
C MET A 217 -5.00 -0.39 -29.44
N ASP A 218 -4.35 0.76 -29.25
CA ASP A 218 -3.09 1.16 -29.89
C ASP A 218 -1.86 0.92 -29.00
N GLY A 219 -2.01 0.06 -27.97
CA GLY A 219 -0.98 -0.26 -26.98
C GLY A 219 -0.96 0.68 -25.77
N LEU A 220 0.16 0.68 -25.04
CA LEU A 220 0.36 1.49 -23.83
C LEU A 220 0.49 2.99 -24.16
N LYS A 221 -0.47 3.78 -23.68
CA LYS A 221 -0.47 5.24 -23.82
C LYS A 221 -0.25 5.91 -22.48
N PRO A 222 0.55 6.99 -22.40
CA PRO A 222 0.70 7.74 -21.16
C PRO A 222 -0.64 8.32 -20.74
N THR A 223 -0.84 8.40 -19.43
CA THR A 223 -1.98 9.10 -18.83
C THR A 223 -1.47 10.05 -17.76
N GLU A 224 -2.32 10.98 -17.37
CA GLU A 224 -1.98 11.91 -16.30
C GLU A 224 -2.00 11.19 -14.96
N LEU A 225 -1.02 11.51 -14.11
CA LEU A 225 -1.08 11.08 -12.73
C LEU A 225 -2.23 11.83 -12.05
N PHE A 226 -3.18 11.09 -11.47
CA PHE A 226 -4.21 11.72 -10.65
C PHE A 226 -3.56 12.42 -9.45
N PRO A 227 -4.01 13.63 -9.06
CA PRO A 227 -3.49 14.28 -7.88
C PRO A 227 -3.69 13.40 -6.64
N ILE A 228 -2.60 12.97 -6.01
CA ILE A 228 -2.66 12.17 -4.79
C ILE A 228 -2.33 13.07 -3.60
N ALA A 229 -3.29 13.19 -2.68
CA ALA A 229 -3.08 13.91 -1.43
C ALA A 229 -2.07 13.17 -0.52
N VAL A 230 -1.60 13.86 0.52
CA VAL A 230 -0.83 13.22 1.60
C VAL A 230 -1.73 12.22 2.32
N MET A 231 -1.53 10.92 2.07
CA MET A 231 -2.32 9.84 2.64
C MET A 231 -1.48 8.59 2.90
N GLY A 232 -1.81 7.84 3.95
CA GLY A 232 -1.05 6.66 4.38
C GLY A 232 -1.19 5.42 3.48
N ASP A 233 -2.01 5.49 2.44
CA ASP A 233 -2.36 4.33 1.61
C ASP A 233 -1.93 4.43 0.14
N GLY A 234 -1.37 5.56 -0.30
CA GLY A 234 -1.06 5.77 -1.73
C GLY A 234 -0.22 6.99 -2.11
N GLY A 235 0.14 7.88 -1.18
CA GLY A 235 0.62 9.22 -1.54
C GLY A 235 2.12 9.37 -1.87
N LEU A 236 2.94 8.32 -1.69
CA LEU A 236 4.38 8.47 -1.87
C LEU A 236 4.84 8.36 -3.32
N HIS A 237 5.85 9.16 -3.60
CA HIS A 237 6.77 9.02 -4.71
C HIS A 237 8.12 8.55 -4.16
N SER A 238 8.80 7.65 -4.86
CA SER A 238 10.11 7.09 -4.46
C SER A 238 10.92 6.69 -5.68
N THR A 239 12.22 6.48 -5.47
CA THR A 239 13.12 5.83 -6.41
C THR A 239 13.39 4.39 -5.95
N ALA A 240 13.92 3.54 -6.82
CA ALA A 240 14.28 2.17 -6.44
C ALA A 240 15.40 2.14 -5.37
N PRO A 241 16.48 2.96 -5.46
CA PRO A 241 17.51 3.02 -4.41
C PRO A 241 16.98 3.44 -3.04
N ASP A 242 16.06 4.41 -2.99
CA ASP A 242 15.45 4.83 -1.73
C ASP A 242 14.57 3.73 -1.13
N TYR A 243 13.71 3.12 -1.94
CA TYR A 243 12.86 2.06 -1.44
C TYR A 243 13.68 0.82 -1.02
N ALA A 244 14.84 0.58 -1.66
CA ALA A 244 15.78 -0.44 -1.26
C ALA A 244 16.34 -0.22 0.16
N ARG A 245 16.58 1.03 0.57
CA ARG A 245 16.99 1.35 1.95
C ARG A 245 15.90 0.99 2.96
N PHE A 246 14.64 1.23 2.61
CA PHE A 246 13.51 0.78 3.42
C PHE A 246 13.43 -0.75 3.48
N LEU A 247 13.57 -1.45 2.35
CA LEU A 247 13.60 -2.93 2.33
C LEU A 247 14.77 -3.49 3.15
N GLN A 248 15.95 -2.89 3.06
CA GLN A 248 17.13 -3.24 3.87
C GLN A 248 16.87 -3.10 5.36
N CYS A 249 16.18 -2.03 5.77
CA CYS A 249 15.73 -1.86 7.16
C CYS A 249 14.86 -3.03 7.62
N LEU A 250 13.91 -3.47 6.80
CA LEU A 250 13.06 -4.63 7.12
C LEU A 250 13.86 -5.94 7.16
N LEU A 251 14.75 -6.17 6.18
CA LEU A 251 15.63 -7.34 6.13
C LEU A 251 16.62 -7.38 7.30
N ALA A 252 16.99 -6.24 7.85
CA ALA A 252 17.80 -6.09 9.06
C ALA A 252 16.99 -6.24 10.37
N GLY A 253 15.79 -6.82 10.30
CA GLY A 253 14.93 -7.02 11.48
C GLY A 253 14.28 -5.73 11.98
N GLY A 254 14.06 -4.75 11.12
CA GLY A 254 13.49 -3.45 11.47
C GLY A 254 14.52 -2.39 11.89
N ALA A 255 15.80 -2.73 12.02
CA ALA A 255 16.84 -1.76 12.38
C ALA A 255 17.12 -0.78 11.22
N PRO A 256 17.38 0.51 11.51
CA PRO A 256 17.49 1.13 12.83
C PRO A 256 16.17 1.67 13.39
N LEU A 257 15.03 1.45 12.73
CA LEU A 257 13.76 2.12 13.04
C LEU A 257 12.95 1.48 14.17
N LEU A 258 13.02 0.15 14.29
CA LEU A 258 12.27 -0.65 15.24
C LEU A 258 13.20 -1.61 15.98
N GLN A 259 12.83 -2.01 17.19
CA GLN A 259 13.43 -3.17 17.82
C GLN A 259 13.10 -4.46 17.05
N PRO A 260 14.01 -5.46 17.05
CA PRO A 260 13.76 -6.75 16.41
C PRO A 260 12.47 -7.42 16.86
N GLU A 261 12.10 -7.31 18.13
CA GLU A 261 10.86 -7.90 18.66
C GLU A 261 9.61 -7.21 18.13
N THR A 262 9.67 -5.88 17.93
CA THR A 262 8.57 -5.12 17.33
C THR A 262 8.38 -5.52 15.87
N PHE A 263 9.47 -5.64 15.11
CA PHE A 263 9.40 -6.07 13.71
C PHE A 263 8.96 -7.53 13.59
N ALA A 264 9.44 -8.43 14.45
CA ALA A 264 8.99 -9.82 14.48
C ALA A 264 7.46 -9.92 14.62
N ARG A 265 6.86 -9.09 15.48
CA ARG A 265 5.39 -9.01 15.60
C ARG A 265 4.70 -8.52 14.34
N MET A 266 5.34 -7.68 13.52
CA MET A 266 4.75 -7.24 12.25
C MET A 266 4.61 -8.37 11.24
N ILE A 267 5.49 -9.37 11.32
CA ILE A 267 5.55 -10.51 10.39
C ILE A 267 5.01 -11.81 10.98
N ASP A 268 4.40 -11.75 12.18
CA ASP A 268 3.59 -12.83 12.76
C ASP A 268 2.15 -12.76 12.27
N ASN A 269 1.44 -13.89 12.26
CA ASN A 269 0.01 -13.92 11.93
C ASN A 269 -0.83 -13.09 12.92
N GLN A 270 -1.49 -12.04 12.43
CA GLN A 270 -2.32 -11.13 13.22
C GLN A 270 -3.82 -11.25 12.97
N ILE A 271 -4.23 -12.15 12.08
CA ILE A 271 -5.63 -12.39 11.73
C ILE A 271 -6.16 -13.73 12.25
N GLY A 272 -5.36 -14.45 13.04
CA GLY A 272 -5.76 -15.67 13.72
C GLY A 272 -6.11 -16.79 12.73
N THR A 273 -7.34 -17.28 12.80
CA THR A 273 -7.83 -18.35 11.91
C THR A 273 -8.38 -17.84 10.58
N LEU A 274 -8.42 -16.53 10.36
CA LEU A 274 -8.79 -15.96 9.06
C LEU A 274 -7.68 -16.20 8.03
N ALA A 275 -8.05 -16.12 6.76
CA ALA A 275 -7.11 -16.13 5.65
C ALA A 275 -7.25 -14.83 4.85
N VAL A 276 -6.21 -14.49 4.10
CA VAL A 276 -6.28 -13.44 3.08
C VAL A 276 -7.29 -13.87 2.02
N GLU A 277 -8.28 -13.04 1.74
CA GLU A 277 -9.34 -13.34 0.78
C GLU A 277 -9.06 -12.74 -0.60
N THR A 278 -9.57 -13.40 -1.64
CA THR A 278 -9.54 -12.84 -2.99
C THR A 278 -10.40 -11.58 -3.03
N GLN A 279 -9.76 -10.47 -3.34
CA GLN A 279 -10.39 -9.21 -3.65
C GLN A 279 -10.86 -9.25 -5.11
N PRO A 280 -12.18 -9.19 -5.35
CA PRO A 280 -12.72 -9.24 -6.71
C PRO A 280 -12.38 -7.97 -7.50
N GLU A 281 -12.62 -8.03 -8.80
CA GLU A 281 -12.57 -6.86 -9.66
C GLU A 281 -13.83 -6.00 -9.48
N GLY A 282 -13.69 -4.83 -8.86
CA GLY A 282 -14.76 -3.82 -8.77
C GLY A 282 -14.75 -2.87 -9.96
N ASN A 283 -13.55 -2.37 -10.33
CA ASN A 283 -13.32 -1.54 -11.51
C ASN A 283 -12.33 -2.21 -12.46
N PRO A 284 -12.80 -2.80 -13.59
CA PRO A 284 -11.94 -3.44 -14.58
C PRO A 284 -10.93 -2.54 -15.27
N ALA A 285 -11.07 -1.22 -15.17
CA ALA A 285 -10.06 -0.29 -15.70
C ALA A 285 -8.85 -0.15 -14.76
N MET A 286 -8.97 -0.57 -13.49
CA MET A 286 -7.95 -0.32 -12.46
C MET A 286 -7.37 -1.58 -11.84
N THR A 287 -8.17 -2.65 -11.69
CA THR A 287 -7.70 -3.88 -11.03
C THR A 287 -8.19 -5.12 -11.77
N ARG A 288 -7.47 -6.22 -11.53
CA ARG A 288 -7.94 -7.59 -11.72
C ARG A 288 -8.06 -8.26 -10.35
N PRO A 289 -8.65 -9.46 -10.21
CA PRO A 289 -8.68 -10.16 -8.93
C PRO A 289 -7.28 -10.42 -8.35
N PHE A 290 -7.12 -10.25 -7.04
CA PHE A 290 -5.85 -10.36 -6.29
C PHE A 290 -6.15 -10.72 -4.82
N PRO A 291 -5.16 -10.96 -3.92
CA PRO A 291 -3.74 -11.21 -4.19
C PRO A 291 -3.48 -12.66 -4.58
N ILE A 292 -2.24 -12.93 -4.98
CA ILE A 292 -1.72 -14.30 -5.11
C ILE A 292 -1.82 -15.00 -3.73
N ASN A 293 -2.06 -16.31 -3.72
CA ASN A 293 -2.21 -17.16 -2.53
C ASN A 293 -3.37 -16.80 -1.57
N ALA A 294 -4.36 -16.03 -2.05
CA ALA A 294 -5.61 -15.88 -1.33
C ALA A 294 -6.22 -17.27 -0.98
N GLY A 295 -6.76 -17.39 0.24
CA GLY A 295 -7.27 -18.63 0.82
C GLY A 295 -6.23 -19.48 1.54
N ALA A 296 -4.93 -19.18 1.39
CA ALA A 296 -3.86 -19.89 2.07
C ALA A 296 -3.00 -18.97 2.96
N ASP A 297 -2.70 -17.77 2.46
CA ASP A 297 -1.89 -16.80 3.19
C ASP A 297 -2.63 -16.17 4.37
N THR A 298 -1.84 -15.71 5.34
CA THR A 298 -2.34 -14.89 6.47
C THR A 298 -1.81 -13.47 6.35
N PHE A 299 -2.11 -12.61 7.31
CA PHE A 299 -1.69 -11.21 7.28
C PHE A 299 -1.13 -10.78 8.64
N GLY A 300 -0.04 -10.03 8.59
CA GLY A 300 0.67 -9.44 9.72
C GLY A 300 0.22 -8.00 10.01
N LEU A 301 1.11 -7.17 10.54
CA LEU A 301 0.89 -5.73 10.72
C LEU A 301 1.47 -4.98 9.53
N GLY A 302 0.72 -4.93 8.43
CA GLY A 302 1.12 -4.25 7.18
C GLY A 302 1.67 -5.17 6.08
N PHE A 303 1.78 -6.48 6.33
CA PHE A 303 2.36 -7.44 5.38
C PHE A 303 1.50 -8.69 5.21
N GLN A 304 1.33 -9.15 3.97
CA GLN A 304 0.81 -10.49 3.69
C GLN A 304 1.90 -11.53 3.96
N LEU A 305 1.56 -12.61 4.66
CA LEU A 305 2.47 -13.67 5.09
C LEU A 305 2.24 -14.93 4.25
N ASP A 306 3.30 -15.39 3.59
CA ASP A 306 3.27 -16.61 2.78
C ASP A 306 3.26 -17.84 3.68
N ASN A 307 2.18 -18.61 3.63
CA ASN A 307 2.03 -19.84 4.39
C ASN A 307 2.27 -21.10 3.54
N VAL A 308 2.39 -20.94 2.22
CA VAL A 308 2.51 -22.05 1.27
C VAL A 308 3.98 -22.33 0.95
N GLY A 309 4.85 -21.32 1.11
CA GLY A 309 6.28 -21.44 0.86
C GLY A 309 6.58 -21.80 -0.59
N ALA A 310 5.74 -21.40 -1.53
CA ALA A 310 5.89 -21.75 -2.94
C ALA A 310 7.22 -21.21 -3.48
N GLU A 311 8.01 -22.09 -4.11
CA GLU A 311 9.30 -21.71 -4.69
C GLU A 311 9.15 -20.57 -5.70
N GLY A 312 10.00 -19.55 -5.59
CA GLY A 312 10.09 -18.45 -6.53
C GLY A 312 9.09 -17.30 -6.34
N LEU A 313 8.14 -17.40 -5.38
CA LEU A 313 7.21 -16.30 -5.13
C LEU A 313 7.76 -15.25 -4.15
N ARG A 314 8.60 -15.63 -3.17
CA ARG A 314 9.29 -14.72 -2.22
C ARG A 314 10.60 -15.34 -1.72
N SER A 315 11.58 -14.50 -1.35
CA SER A 315 12.84 -14.95 -0.73
C SER A 315 12.55 -15.57 0.65
N ARG A 316 13.08 -16.77 0.89
CA ARG A 316 13.07 -17.43 2.21
C ARG A 316 14.25 -16.95 3.06
#